data_AF-X0SW08-F1
#
_entry.id   AF-X0SW08-F1
#
_cell.length_a   1.000
_cell.length_b   1.000
_cell.length_c   1.000
_cell.angle_alpha   90.00
_cell.angle_beta   90.00
_cell.angle_gamma   90.00
#
_symmetry.space_group_name_H-M   'P 1'
#
loop_
_entity.id
_entity.type
_entity.pdbx_description
1 polymer ?
#
loop_
_entity_poly.entity_id
_entity_poly.type
_entity_poly.pdbx_seq_one_letter_code
_entity_poly.pdbx_strand_id
1 'polypeptide(L)'
;HEKDMLKPKTLFATHYHELTELSLTMDRIKNYHVTVQEHRGDIIFLRKIVAGPSDQSYGIHVAKLAGIPPIVLDRAREILFNLEKKELDDTGLPKIAYRTANKQDTSQFLLFQQDREQELLDSIKEKIGKANTESMTPLEALNILDELKHKLKKEGKQRLNQE
;
A
#
# COMPACT_ATOMS: atom_id res chain seq x y z
N HIS A 1 -24.09 -10.50 13.20
CA HIS A 1 -23.75 -9.20 13.82
C HIS A 1 -24.97 -8.29 13.79
N GLU A 2 -25.53 -8.03 12.60
CA GLU A 2 -26.73 -7.19 12.40
C GLU A 2 -28.05 -7.78 12.95
N LYS A 3 -28.23 -9.10 12.89
CA LYS A 3 -29.41 -9.76 13.47
C LYS A 3 -29.16 -10.06 14.95
N ASP A 4 -29.72 -9.23 15.80
CA ASP A 4 -29.46 -9.28 17.24
C ASP A 4 -29.98 -10.57 17.91
N MET A 5 -30.97 -11.22 17.29
CA MET A 5 -31.54 -12.49 17.73
C MET A 5 -30.70 -13.72 17.33
N LEU A 6 -29.80 -13.57 16.34
CA LEU A 6 -28.98 -14.68 15.80
C LEU A 6 -27.50 -14.39 16.05
N LYS A 7 -26.98 -14.94 17.15
CA LYS A 7 -25.62 -14.71 17.65
C LYS A 7 -24.79 -16.01 17.71
N PRO A 8 -24.61 -16.75 16.60
CA PRO A 8 -23.81 -17.98 16.62
C PRO A 8 -22.35 -17.66 16.95
N LYS A 9 -21.66 -18.65 17.52
CA LYS A 9 -20.21 -18.63 17.68
C LYS A 9 -19.59 -19.04 16.34
N THR A 10 -18.75 -18.19 15.77
CA THR A 10 -18.12 -18.41 14.47
C THR A 10 -16.61 -18.30 14.63
N LEU A 11 -15.89 -19.27 14.06
CA LEU A 11 -14.46 -19.18 13.82
C LEU A 11 -14.26 -19.09 12.31
N PHE A 12 -13.52 -18.07 11.86
CA PHE A 12 -13.31 -17.81 10.45
C PHE A 12 -11.80 -17.71 10.19
N ALA A 13 -11.25 -18.74 9.54
CA ALA A 13 -9.84 -18.76 9.13
C ALA A 13 -9.72 -18.20 7.71
N THR A 14 -8.89 -17.18 7.54
CA THR A 14 -8.73 -16.46 6.27
C THR A 14 -7.28 -16.05 6.03
N HIS A 15 -6.94 -15.83 4.77
CA HIS A 15 -5.69 -15.19 4.34
C HIS A 15 -5.89 -13.76 3.83
N TYR A 16 -7.14 -13.27 3.79
CA TYR A 16 -7.46 -11.89 3.41
C TYR A 16 -7.20 -10.94 4.58
N HIS A 17 -6.22 -10.04 4.44
CA HIS A 17 -5.90 -9.04 5.47
C HIS A 17 -6.97 -7.97 5.59
N GLU A 18 -7.67 -7.64 4.51
CA GLU A 18 -8.73 -6.63 4.47
C GLU A 18 -9.88 -6.95 5.43
N LEU A 19 -10.14 -8.25 5.65
CA LEU A 19 -11.17 -8.69 6.60
C LEU A 19 -10.80 -8.43 8.06
N THR A 20 -9.53 -8.20 8.37
CA THR A 20 -9.11 -7.84 9.74
C THR A 20 -9.65 -6.46 10.14
N GLU A 21 -9.91 -5.58 9.18
CA GLU A 21 -10.49 -4.25 9.44
C GLU A 21 -11.93 -4.32 9.97
N LEU A 22 -12.64 -5.43 9.74
CA LEU A 22 -14.00 -5.62 10.25
C LEU A 22 -14.08 -5.57 11.78
N SER A 23 -12.99 -5.88 12.50
CA SER A 23 -12.96 -5.72 13.97
C SER A 23 -12.99 -4.26 14.43
N LEU A 24 -12.70 -3.30 13.54
CA LEU A 24 -12.72 -1.87 13.85
C LEU A 24 -14.14 -1.30 13.82
N THR A 25 -15.03 -1.86 12.99
CA THR A 25 -16.40 -1.38 12.81
C THR A 25 -17.45 -2.28 13.44
N MET A 26 -17.11 -3.54 13.75
CA MET A 26 -18.05 -4.54 14.26
C MET A 26 -17.60 -5.07 15.63
N ASP A 27 -18.21 -4.59 16.71
CA ASP A 27 -17.88 -4.88 18.13
C ASP A 27 -17.74 -6.37 18.50
N ARG A 28 -18.40 -7.26 17.75
CA ARG A 28 -18.43 -8.69 18.02
C ARG A 28 -17.33 -9.47 17.29
N ILE A 29 -16.57 -8.80 16.42
CA ILE A 29 -15.48 -9.40 15.67
C ILE A 29 -14.18 -9.14 16.42
N LYS A 30 -13.40 -10.20 16.61
CA LYS A 30 -12.09 -10.15 17.25
C LYS A 30 -11.10 -10.85 16.35
N ASN A 31 -10.00 -10.17 16.04
CA ASN A 31 -8.92 -10.77 15.27
C ASN A 31 -8.02 -11.61 16.17
N TYR A 32 -7.61 -12.74 15.62
CA TYR A 32 -6.61 -13.63 16.19
C TYR A 32 -5.74 -14.15 15.05
N HIS A 33 -4.45 -14.35 15.34
CA HIS A 33 -3.51 -14.94 14.41
C HIS A 33 -2.65 -16.00 15.10
N VAL A 34 -2.01 -16.86 14.30
CA VAL A 34 -1.05 -17.85 14.80
C VAL A 34 0.32 -17.19 14.87
N THR A 35 0.98 -17.24 16.02
CA THR A 35 2.30 -16.64 16.19
C THR A 35 3.38 -17.44 15.48
N VAL A 36 4.31 -16.68 14.94
CA VAL A 36 5.42 -17.15 14.14
C VAL A 36 6.71 -16.55 14.70
N GLN A 37 7.77 -17.34 14.79
CA GLN A 37 9.08 -16.87 15.23
C GLN A 37 10.12 -17.12 14.13
N GLU A 38 10.89 -16.09 13.80
CA GLU A 38 12.01 -16.23 12.89
C GLU A 38 13.28 -16.65 13.65
N HIS A 39 14.00 -17.62 13.11
CA HIS A 39 15.28 -18.08 13.62
C HIS A 39 16.23 -18.39 12.46
N ARG A 40 17.30 -17.61 12.31
CA ARG A 40 18.38 -17.82 11.31
C ARG A 40 17.86 -17.96 9.86
N GLY A 41 16.85 -17.19 9.48
CA GLY A 41 16.27 -17.24 8.13
C GLY A 41 15.33 -18.44 7.89
N ASP A 42 14.97 -19.14 8.96
CA ASP A 42 13.90 -20.13 9.01
C ASP A 42 12.76 -19.63 9.90
N ILE A 43 11.57 -20.14 9.64
CA ILE A 43 10.38 -19.79 10.40
C ILE A 43 9.91 -20.99 11.23
N ILE A 44 9.64 -20.72 12.51
CA ILE A 44 9.09 -21.65 13.47
C ILE A 44 7.65 -21.24 13.78
N PHE A 45 6.69 -22.09 13.41
CA PHE A 45 5.29 -21.89 13.78
C PHE A 45 5.09 -22.33 15.24
N LEU A 46 4.86 -21.37 16.14
CA LEU A 46 4.71 -21.63 17.57
C LEU A 46 3.37 -22.27 17.94
N ARG A 47 2.46 -22.47 16.95
CA ARG A 47 1.11 -23.04 17.11
C ARG A 47 0.28 -22.38 18.23
N LYS A 48 0.63 -21.16 18.60
CA LYS A 48 -0.03 -20.38 19.63
C LYS A 48 -0.87 -19.31 18.95
N ILE A 49 -2.13 -19.21 19.38
CA ILE A 49 -3.05 -18.19 18.89
C ILE A 49 -2.94 -16.97 19.80
N VAL A 50 -2.74 -15.80 19.22
CA VAL A 50 -2.63 -14.52 19.95
C VAL A 50 -3.63 -13.53 19.35
N ALA A 51 -4.13 -12.62 20.20
CA ALA A 51 -5.07 -11.59 19.80
C ALA A 51 -4.40 -10.55 18.90
N GLY A 52 -5.17 -9.99 17.97
CA GLY A 52 -4.73 -8.97 17.01
C GLY A 52 -4.66 -9.50 15.58
N PRO A 53 -4.58 -8.59 14.59
CA PRO A 53 -4.33 -8.96 13.19
C PRO A 53 -2.94 -9.58 13.03
N SER A 54 -2.69 -10.20 11.88
CA SER A 54 -1.33 -10.63 11.49
C SER A 54 -0.68 -9.50 10.72
N ASP A 55 0.56 -9.15 11.07
CA ASP A 55 1.28 -8.04 10.44
C ASP A 55 2.09 -8.46 9.21
N GLN A 56 2.21 -9.77 8.94
CA GLN A 56 3.02 -10.30 7.86
C GLN A 56 2.41 -11.53 7.18
N SER A 57 2.78 -11.71 5.91
CA SER A 57 2.47 -12.88 5.09
C SER A 57 3.69 -13.79 4.97
N TYR A 58 3.55 -15.06 5.34
CA TYR A 58 4.66 -16.02 5.38
C TYR A 58 4.71 -16.97 4.16
N GLY A 59 4.11 -16.59 3.03
CA GLY A 59 3.93 -17.46 1.86
C GLY A 59 5.24 -18.03 1.30
N ILE A 60 6.27 -17.18 1.09
CA ILE A 60 7.58 -17.63 0.59
C ILE A 60 8.27 -18.58 1.58
N HIS A 61 8.08 -18.36 2.88
CA HIS A 61 8.63 -19.23 3.93
C HIS A 61 7.93 -20.60 3.98
N VAL A 62 6.61 -20.62 3.82
CA VAL A 62 5.85 -21.87 3.69
C VAL A 62 6.27 -22.63 2.41
N ALA A 63 6.49 -21.93 1.30
CA ALA A 63 7.01 -22.52 0.07
C ALA A 63 8.40 -23.16 0.26
N LYS A 64 9.29 -22.52 1.02
CA LYS A 64 10.60 -23.09 1.40
C LYS A 64 10.42 -24.40 2.18
N LEU A 65 9.53 -24.43 3.17
CA LEU A 65 9.23 -25.63 3.96
C LEU A 65 8.58 -26.74 3.12
N ALA A 66 7.81 -26.39 2.08
CA ALA A 66 7.21 -27.32 1.13
C ALA A 66 8.22 -27.91 0.13
N GLY A 67 9.50 -27.50 0.17
CA GLY A 67 10.55 -28.01 -0.71
C GLY A 67 10.55 -27.39 -2.11
N ILE A 68 9.97 -26.20 -2.27
CA ILE A 68 10.04 -25.47 -3.54
C ILE A 68 11.51 -25.14 -3.87
N PRO A 69 11.95 -25.31 -5.13
CA PRO A 69 13.36 -25.08 -5.51
C PRO A 69 13.87 -23.68 -5.14
N PRO A 70 15.13 -23.55 -4.67
CA PRO A 70 15.70 -22.25 -4.27
C PRO A 70 15.58 -21.17 -5.35
N ILE A 71 15.82 -21.52 -6.61
CA ILE A 71 15.73 -20.59 -7.75
C ILE A 71 14.35 -19.95 -7.91
N VAL A 72 13.27 -20.68 -7.54
CA VAL A 72 11.90 -20.17 -7.56
C VAL A 72 11.67 -19.24 -6.37
N LEU A 73 12.17 -19.60 -5.20
CA LEU A 73 12.08 -18.77 -3.99
C LEU A 73 12.82 -17.43 -4.17
N ASP A 74 13.99 -17.45 -4.80
CA ASP A 74 14.79 -16.24 -5.06
C ASP A 74 14.04 -15.28 -5.99
N ARG A 75 13.46 -15.81 -7.08
CA ARG A 75 12.62 -15.03 -7.99
C ARG A 75 11.38 -14.47 -7.30
N ALA A 76 10.74 -15.25 -6.43
CA ALA A 76 9.58 -14.79 -5.67
C ALA A 76 9.93 -13.64 -4.71
N ARG A 77 11.10 -13.69 -4.06
CA ARG A 77 11.59 -12.59 -3.20
C ARG A 77 11.87 -11.33 -3.98
N GLU A 78 12.46 -11.43 -5.17
CA GLU A 78 12.70 -10.28 -6.05
C GLU A 78 11.38 -9.62 -6.47
N ILE A 79 10.37 -10.41 -6.84
CA ILE A 79 9.04 -9.91 -7.20
C ILE A 79 8.38 -9.24 -5.99
N LEU A 80 8.43 -9.87 -4.81
CA LEU A 80 7.89 -9.30 -3.57
C LEU A 80 8.53 -7.96 -3.25
N PHE A 81 9.86 -7.87 -3.29
CA PHE A 81 10.59 -6.62 -3.06
C PHE A 81 10.14 -5.51 -4.02
N ASN A 82 9.93 -5.82 -5.29
CA ASN A 82 9.46 -4.85 -6.28
C ASN A 82 8.00 -4.41 -6.05
N LEU A 83 7.13 -5.31 -5.56
CA LEU A 83 5.75 -4.97 -5.20
C LEU A 83 5.70 -4.11 -3.95
N GLU A 84 6.42 -4.48 -2.90
CA GLU A 84 6.54 -3.68 -1.67
C GLU A 84 7.11 -2.30 -1.99
N LYS A 85 8.14 -2.21 -2.84
CA LYS A 85 8.71 -0.92 -3.26
C LYS A 85 7.74 -0.03 -4.05
N LYS A 86 6.80 -0.59 -4.81
CA LYS A 86 5.74 0.18 -5.48
C LYS A 86 4.66 0.68 -4.51
N GLU A 87 4.43 -0.10 -3.45
CA GLU A 87 3.54 0.22 -2.35
C GLU A 87 4.18 1.15 -1.30
N LEU A 88 5.50 1.40 -1.36
CA LEU A 88 6.21 2.35 -0.51
C LEU A 88 6.27 3.73 -1.19
N ASP A 89 6.07 4.81 -0.43
CA ASP A 89 6.27 6.19 -0.90
C ASP A 89 7.77 6.55 -0.92
N ASP A 90 8.15 7.70 -1.51
CA ASP A 90 9.55 8.19 -1.61
C ASP A 90 10.27 8.33 -0.24
N THR A 91 9.52 8.25 0.86
CA THR A 91 10.00 8.27 2.25
C THR A 91 10.21 6.87 2.85
N GLY A 92 9.96 5.80 2.10
CA GLY A 92 10.13 4.41 2.57
C GLY A 92 9.01 3.92 3.50
N LEU A 93 7.88 4.63 3.55
CA LEU A 93 6.70 4.27 4.34
C LEU A 93 5.67 3.55 3.46
N PRO A 94 4.98 2.50 3.94
CA PRO A 94 3.93 1.86 3.18
C PRO A 94 2.82 2.87 2.92
N LYS A 95 2.42 3.07 1.66
CA LYS A 95 1.27 3.91 1.26
C LYS A 95 -0.01 3.53 2.00
N ILE A 96 -0.11 2.28 2.44
CA ILE A 96 -1.20 1.72 3.24
C ILE A 96 -1.21 2.29 4.67
N ALA A 97 -0.04 2.58 5.27
CA ALA A 97 0.06 3.07 6.65
C ALA A 97 -0.59 4.46 6.83
N TYR A 98 -0.62 5.28 5.77
CA TYR A 98 -1.27 6.60 5.77
C TYR A 98 -2.80 6.57 5.82
N ARG A 99 -3.44 5.41 5.58
CA ARG A 99 -4.91 5.30 5.68
C ARG A 99 -5.43 5.30 7.13
N THR A 100 -4.55 5.20 8.13
CA THR A 100 -4.94 4.88 9.51
C THR A 100 -5.22 6.11 10.40
N ALA A 101 -4.80 7.33 10.01
CA ALA A 101 -4.84 8.47 10.95
C ALA A 101 -6.08 9.38 10.85
N ASN A 102 -6.86 9.31 9.78
CA ASN A 102 -8.11 10.05 9.63
C ASN A 102 -9.00 9.27 8.67
N LYS A 103 -10.25 9.70 8.49
CA LYS A 103 -11.25 9.16 7.54
C LYS A 103 -12.43 8.43 8.19
N GLN A 104 -13.11 9.12 9.11
CA GLN A 104 -14.54 9.30 8.86
C GLN A 104 -14.64 10.29 7.70
N ASP A 105 -15.37 9.93 6.63
CA ASP A 105 -15.84 10.82 5.56
C ASP A 105 -15.01 11.08 4.28
N THR A 106 -14.21 10.11 3.81
CA THR A 106 -13.23 10.43 2.75
C THR A 106 -12.91 9.28 1.78
N SER A 107 -13.62 8.16 1.87
CA SER A 107 -13.60 7.09 0.87
C SER A 107 -14.17 7.54 -0.48
N GLN A 108 -15.08 8.53 -0.51
CA GLN A 108 -15.52 9.17 -1.76
C GLN A 108 -14.57 10.26 -2.27
N PHE A 109 -13.89 11.00 -1.39
CA PHE A 109 -12.91 12.02 -1.79
C PHE A 109 -11.62 11.41 -2.39
N LEU A 110 -11.27 10.17 -2.01
CA LEU A 110 -10.02 9.53 -2.48
C LEU A 110 -10.07 9.12 -3.96
N LEU A 111 -11.25 8.71 -4.47
CA LEU A 111 -11.42 8.40 -5.89
C LEU A 111 -11.14 9.64 -6.75
N PHE A 112 -11.68 10.80 -6.37
CA PHE A 112 -11.46 12.06 -7.11
C PHE A 112 -10.04 12.65 -6.94
N GLN A 113 -9.31 12.29 -5.89
CA GLN A 113 -7.92 12.73 -5.70
C GLN A 113 -6.93 11.90 -6.53
N GLN A 114 -7.14 10.58 -6.61
CA GLN A 114 -6.34 9.70 -7.48
C GLN A 114 -6.50 10.07 -8.95
N ASP A 115 -7.72 10.39 -9.38
CA ASP A 115 -7.98 10.83 -10.75
C ASP A 115 -7.25 12.14 -11.08
N ARG A 116 -7.22 13.12 -10.16
CA ARG A 116 -6.53 14.41 -10.37
C ARG A 116 -5.01 14.28 -10.40
N GLU A 117 -4.43 13.48 -9.52
CA GLU A 117 -2.97 13.27 -9.49
C GLU A 117 -2.52 12.54 -10.76
N GLN A 118 -3.32 11.58 -11.22
CA GLN A 118 -3.08 10.87 -12.47
C GLN A 118 -3.22 11.81 -13.69
N GLU A 119 -4.26 12.65 -13.73
CA GLU A 119 -4.44 13.68 -14.77
C GLU A 119 -3.29 14.70 -14.81
N LEU A 120 -2.78 15.12 -13.65
CA LEU A 120 -1.64 16.03 -13.56
C LEU A 120 -0.38 15.36 -14.11
N LEU A 121 -0.10 14.12 -13.69
CA LEU A 121 1.05 13.34 -14.16
C LEU A 121 1.00 13.11 -15.66
N ASP A 122 -0.18 12.80 -16.21
CA ASP A 122 -0.38 12.64 -17.65
C ASP A 122 -0.16 13.96 -18.40
N SER A 123 -0.63 15.08 -17.87
CA SER A 123 -0.40 16.41 -18.46
C SER A 123 1.08 16.83 -18.46
N ILE A 124 1.83 16.43 -17.44
CA ILE A 124 3.27 16.68 -17.32
C ILE A 124 4.03 15.79 -18.31
N LYS A 125 3.66 14.50 -18.39
CA LYS A 125 4.27 13.53 -19.29
C LYS A 125 4.07 13.91 -20.75
N GLU A 126 2.88 14.40 -21.13
CA GLU A 126 2.61 14.91 -22.47
C GLU A 126 3.46 16.13 -22.80
N LYS A 127 3.59 17.09 -21.87
CA LYS A 127 4.44 18.28 -22.06
C LYS A 127 5.91 17.91 -22.24
N ILE A 128 6.42 16.97 -21.44
CA ILE A 128 7.80 16.48 -21.58
C ILE A 128 7.97 15.75 -22.92
N GLY A 129 7.00 14.93 -23.32
CA GLY A 129 7.06 14.19 -24.60
C GLY A 129 7.04 15.09 -25.84
N LYS A 130 6.40 16.26 -25.76
CA LYS A 130 6.38 17.26 -26.85
C LYS A 130 7.62 18.18 -26.86
N ALA A 131 8.42 18.15 -25.80
CA ALA A 131 9.56 19.02 -25.66
C ALA A 131 10.75 18.46 -26.48
N ASN A 132 11.13 19.15 -27.55
CA ASN A 132 12.26 18.74 -28.38
C ASN A 132 13.58 19.37 -27.87
N THR A 133 14.38 18.56 -27.18
CA THR A 133 15.65 18.96 -26.55
C THR A 133 16.73 19.34 -27.56
N GLU A 134 16.62 18.93 -28.81
CA GLU A 134 17.64 19.19 -29.84
C GLU A 134 17.44 20.54 -30.54
N SER A 135 16.22 21.08 -30.51
CA SER A 135 15.86 22.31 -31.22
C SER A 135 15.45 23.47 -30.32
N MET A 136 15.26 23.25 -29.02
CA MET A 136 14.86 24.30 -28.09
C MET A 136 16.06 25.15 -27.64
N THR A 137 15.81 26.43 -27.39
CA THR A 137 16.80 27.32 -26.80
C THR A 137 16.97 27.04 -25.31
N PRO A 138 18.15 27.29 -24.72
CA PRO A 138 18.36 27.12 -23.28
C PRO A 138 17.38 27.93 -22.41
N LEU A 139 16.91 29.08 -22.92
CA LEU A 139 15.91 29.92 -22.25
C LEU A 139 14.52 29.26 -22.24
N GLU A 140 14.12 28.64 -23.35
CA GLU A 140 12.86 27.88 -23.44
C GLU A 140 12.88 26.65 -22.53
N ALA A 141 14.01 25.95 -22.46
CA ALA A 141 14.19 24.83 -21.54
C ALA A 141 13.99 25.25 -20.07
N LEU A 142 14.58 26.37 -19.67
CA LEU A 142 14.43 26.93 -18.33
C LEU A 142 12.98 27.35 -18.04
N ASN A 143 12.30 27.96 -19.00
CA ASN A 143 10.89 28.33 -18.85
C ASN A 143 9.99 27.11 -18.68
N ILE A 144 10.20 26.04 -19.46
CA ILE A 144 9.43 24.79 -19.33
C ILE A 144 9.67 24.16 -17.95
N LEU A 145 10.92 24.12 -17.48
CA LEU A 145 11.25 23.59 -16.15
C LEU A 145 10.60 24.41 -15.03
N ASP A 146 10.59 25.74 -15.16
CA ASP A 146 9.95 26.62 -14.18
C ASP A 146 8.44 26.42 -14.16
N GLU A 147 7.79 26.29 -15.32
CA GLU A 147 6.36 25.96 -15.42
C GLU A 147 6.01 24.62 -14.76
N LEU A 148 6.81 23.57 -15.01
CA LEU A 148 6.60 22.25 -14.41
C LEU A 148 6.74 22.30 -12.89
N LYS A 149 7.77 23.01 -12.40
CA LYS A 149 8.00 23.24 -10.97
C LYS A 149 6.86 24.04 -10.33
N HIS A 150 6.34 25.03 -11.03
CA HIS A 150 5.19 25.81 -10.58
C HIS A 150 3.91 24.98 -10.51
N LYS A 151 3.64 24.12 -11.50
CA LYS A 151 2.50 23.20 -11.49
C LYS A 151 2.55 22.23 -10.30
N LEU A 152 3.70 21.63 -10.04
CA LEU A 152 3.92 20.74 -8.90
C LEU A 152 3.77 21.47 -7.54
N LYS A 153 4.28 22.70 -7.41
CA LYS A 153 4.14 23.49 -6.19
C LYS A 153 2.71 23.98 -5.93
N LYS A 154 1.92 24.22 -6.98
CA LYS A 154 0.55 24.74 -6.84
C LYS A 154 -0.39 23.71 -6.19
N GLU A 155 -0.21 22.43 -6.50
CA GLU A 155 -0.91 21.33 -5.80
C GLU A 155 -0.32 21.05 -4.41
N GLY A 156 1.01 21.13 -4.24
CA GLY A 156 1.63 20.99 -2.92
C GLY A 156 1.13 22.01 -1.89
N LYS A 157 0.85 23.26 -2.32
CA LYS A 157 0.22 24.29 -1.47
C LYS A 157 -1.27 24.08 -1.22
N GLN A 158 -1.99 23.42 -2.12
CA GLN A 158 -3.39 23.06 -1.88
C GLN A 158 -3.52 21.95 -0.81
N ARG A 159 -2.53 21.06 -0.71
CA ARG A 159 -2.45 20.04 0.36
C ARG A 159 -2.26 20.68 1.76
N LEU A 160 -1.44 21.74 1.88
CA LEU A 160 -1.16 22.43 3.15
C LEU A 160 -2.30 23.30 3.70
N ASN A 161 -3.28 23.68 2.88
CA ASN A 161 -4.42 24.50 3.30
C ASN A 161 -5.69 23.66 3.58
N GLN A 162 -5.60 22.32 3.52
CA GLN A 162 -6.70 21.39 3.77
C GLN A 162 -6.44 20.42 4.93
N GLU A 163 -5.30 20.56 5.63
CA GLU A 163 -5.05 19.98 6.97
C GLU A 163 -5.44 20.98 8.06
#